data_AF-E3KRW5-F1
#
_entry.id   AF-E3KRW5-F1
#
_cell.length_a   1.000
_cell.length_b   1.000
_cell.length_c   1.000
_cell.angle_alpha   90.00
_cell.angle_beta   90.00
_cell.angle_gamma   90.00
#
_symmetry.space_group_name_H-M   'P 1'
#
loop_
_entity.id
_entity.type
_entity.pdbx_description
1 polymer ?
#
loop_
_entity_poly.entity_id
_entity_poly.type
_entity_poly.pdbx_seq_one_letter_code
_entity_poly.pdbx_strand_id
1 'polypeptide(L)'
;MEEALVDQLQSSLLPLLQGQINTLFQALDPAGLRNQPRPKLSLVLQTQAELDDSLDQIKYLTATLCPDPATQPHRTDDHGLERFKSCRLYRLKANVELVLPWRMCEIFEAADKLIQKMELSSAPSIPGSPEIESLDKSLHVAVLGALDTIKKMANCLQASELVIAQDLWKSSRLAIENQLQSIIENLNLSMINRLNLEQALKEKFLGQSVIQLAKLTLPIFKLSKIFFSKVSKRGLALL
;
A
#
# COMPACT_ATOMS: atom_id res chain seq x y z
N MET A 1 -2.19 30.54 -6.32
CA MET A 1 -2.52 30.19 -4.92
C MET A 1 -2.41 28.67 -4.75
N GLU A 2 -3.16 27.89 -5.52
CA GLU A 2 -3.12 26.42 -5.52
C GLU A 2 -1.72 25.84 -5.80
N GLU A 3 -0.96 26.48 -6.69
CA GLU A 3 0.44 26.15 -7.00
C GLU A 3 1.37 26.15 -5.77
N ALA A 4 1.31 27.22 -4.97
CA ALA A 4 2.14 27.34 -3.78
C ALA A 4 1.78 26.29 -2.73
N LEU A 5 0.50 25.89 -2.64
CA LEU A 5 0.04 24.82 -1.75
C LEU A 5 0.54 23.44 -2.22
N VAL A 6 0.55 23.20 -3.53
CA VAL A 6 1.12 21.98 -4.13
C VAL A 6 2.63 21.92 -3.88
N ASP A 7 3.35 23.03 -4.08
CA ASP A 7 4.79 23.09 -3.83
C ASP A 7 5.11 22.90 -2.34
N GLN A 8 4.34 23.51 -1.45
CA GLN A 8 4.47 23.30 -0.01
C GLN A 8 4.26 21.83 0.38
N LEU A 9 3.22 21.19 -0.17
CA LEU A 9 2.95 19.77 0.08
C LEU A 9 4.09 18.89 -0.44
N GLN A 10 4.52 19.08 -1.69
CA GLN A 10 5.50 18.23 -2.37
C GLN A 10 6.93 18.42 -1.88
N SER A 11 7.36 19.67 -1.74
CA SER A 11 8.77 19.99 -1.50
C SER A 11 9.11 20.13 -0.03
N SER A 12 8.11 20.27 0.85
CA SER A 12 8.32 20.47 2.29
C SER A 12 7.63 19.40 3.13
N LEU A 13 6.29 19.31 3.09
CA LEU A 13 5.56 18.49 4.06
C LEU A 13 5.70 16.98 3.84
N LEU A 14 5.63 16.50 2.60
CA LEU A 14 5.80 15.07 2.33
C LEU A 14 7.22 14.57 2.67
N PRO A 15 8.31 15.28 2.28
CA PRO A 15 9.66 14.95 2.73
C PRO A 15 9.85 15.04 4.25
N LEU A 16 9.26 16.05 4.89
CA LEU A 16 9.30 16.19 6.35
C LEU A 16 8.64 15.00 7.05
N LEU A 17 7.43 14.64 6.63
CA LEU A 17 6.69 13.49 7.16
C LEU A 17 7.47 12.19 6.98
N GLN A 18 8.08 11.98 5.80
CA GLN A 18 8.96 10.84 5.56
C GLN A 18 10.16 10.83 6.52
N GLY A 19 10.79 11.99 6.75
CA GLY A 19 11.89 12.14 7.70
C GLY A 19 11.47 11.77 9.12
N GLN A 20 10.34 12.31 9.58
CA GLN A 20 9.79 12.04 10.92
C GLN A 20 9.47 10.56 11.12
N ILE A 21 8.84 9.89 10.14
CA ILE A 21 8.58 8.44 10.21
C ILE A 21 9.88 7.64 10.30
N ASN A 22 10.91 8.00 9.54
CA ASN A 22 12.22 7.33 9.62
C ASN A 22 12.89 7.56 10.97
N THR A 23 12.82 8.79 11.52
CA THR A 23 13.32 9.10 12.86
C THR A 23 12.61 8.28 13.93
N LEU A 24 11.28 8.19 13.85
CA LEU A 24 10.47 7.37 14.75
C LEU A 24 10.89 5.89 14.67
N PHE A 25 11.03 5.36 13.45
CA PHE A 25 11.47 3.98 13.23
C PHE A 25 12.85 3.70 13.83
N GLN A 26 13.83 4.60 13.63
CA GLN A 26 15.17 4.47 14.22
C GLN A 26 15.18 4.63 15.74
N ALA A 27 14.28 5.44 16.29
CA ALA A 27 14.11 5.59 17.73
C ALA A 27 13.53 4.32 18.37
N LEU A 28 12.71 3.59 17.62
CA LEU A 28 12.09 2.32 18.01
C LEU A 28 12.96 1.08 17.77
N ASP A 29 14.19 1.24 17.27
CA ASP A 29 15.12 0.11 17.13
C ASP A 29 15.27 -0.65 18.46
N PRO A 30 14.98 -1.97 18.50
CA PRO A 30 15.00 -2.74 19.75
C PRO A 30 16.36 -2.71 20.47
N ALA A 31 17.47 -2.74 19.73
CA ALA A 31 18.81 -2.68 20.33
C ALA A 31 19.07 -1.30 20.97
N GLY A 32 18.71 -0.23 20.26
CA GLY A 32 18.80 1.15 20.73
C GLY A 32 17.94 1.41 21.96
N LEU A 33 16.67 0.97 21.95
CA LEU A 33 15.75 1.10 23.09
C LEU A 33 16.29 0.40 24.34
N ARG A 34 16.93 -0.75 24.19
CA ARG A 34 17.54 -1.47 25.31
C ARG A 34 18.75 -0.73 25.89
N ASN A 35 19.62 -0.23 25.02
CA ASN A 35 20.89 0.35 25.45
C ASN A 35 20.71 1.75 26.05
N GLN A 36 19.77 2.53 25.50
CA GLN A 36 19.55 3.93 25.88
C GLN A 36 18.05 4.27 25.91
N PRO A 37 17.27 3.66 26.82
CA PRO A 37 15.81 3.78 26.81
C PRO A 37 15.33 5.22 26.99
N ARG A 38 15.89 5.97 27.94
CA ARG A 38 15.48 7.36 28.23
C ARG A 38 15.59 8.30 27.02
N PRO A 39 16.76 8.46 26.37
CA PRO A 39 16.86 9.36 25.22
C PRO A 39 16.06 8.85 24.02
N LYS A 40 15.93 7.53 23.82
CA LYS A 40 15.12 6.97 22.73
C LYS A 40 13.63 7.25 22.92
N LEU A 41 13.09 7.02 24.11
CA LEU A 41 11.68 7.33 24.42
C LEU A 41 11.41 8.84 24.37
N SER A 42 12.36 9.68 24.81
CA SER A 42 12.26 11.13 24.65
C SER A 42 12.19 11.53 23.17
N LEU A 43 12.99 10.89 22.31
CA LEU A 43 12.97 11.13 20.87
C LEU A 43 11.65 10.65 20.24
N VAL A 44 11.10 9.51 20.69
CA VAL A 44 9.78 9.03 20.25
C VAL A 44 8.70 10.07 20.56
N LEU A 45 8.66 10.58 21.80
CA LEU A 45 7.68 11.59 22.22
C LEU A 45 7.79 12.88 21.40
N GLN A 46 9.02 13.37 21.19
CA GLN A 46 9.25 14.55 20.36
C GLN A 46 8.78 14.31 18.92
N THR A 47 9.16 13.18 18.33
CA THR A 47 8.79 12.85 16.94
C THR A 47 7.28 12.67 16.79
N GLN A 48 6.58 12.13 17.80
CA GLN A 48 5.12 12.01 17.80
C GLN A 48 4.43 13.39 17.76
N ALA A 49 4.90 14.36 18.54
CA ALA A 49 4.36 15.72 18.49
C ALA A 49 4.60 16.38 17.13
N GLU A 50 5.82 16.26 16.59
CA GLU A 50 6.16 16.79 15.27
C GLU A 50 5.35 16.12 14.13
N LEU A 51 5.03 14.82 14.27
CA LEU A 51 4.17 14.10 13.33
C LEU A 51 2.73 14.62 13.37
N ASP A 52 2.18 14.90 14.54
CA ASP A 52 0.82 15.43 14.70
C ASP A 52 0.67 16.76 13.96
N ASP A 53 1.61 17.67 14.17
CA ASP A 53 1.67 18.97 13.48
C ASP A 53 1.77 18.82 11.96
N SER A 54 2.64 17.93 11.47
CA SER A 54 2.79 17.66 10.04
C SER A 54 1.53 17.08 9.42
N LEU A 55 0.88 16.12 10.09
CA LEU A 55 -0.34 15.47 9.61
C LEU A 55 -1.49 16.46 9.52
N ASP A 56 -1.64 17.34 10.52
CA ASP A 56 -2.69 18.36 10.50
C ASP A 56 -2.46 19.42 9.42
N GLN A 57 -1.22 19.83 9.20
CA GLN A 57 -0.88 20.70 8.06
C GLN A 57 -1.19 20.03 6.71
N ILE A 58 -0.87 18.75 6.54
CA ILE A 58 -1.17 17.99 5.32
C ILE A 58 -2.69 17.89 5.10
N LYS A 59 -3.46 17.57 6.15
CA LYS A 59 -4.93 17.55 6.09
C LYS A 59 -5.48 18.90 5.69
N TYR A 60 -5.03 19.98 6.34
CA TYR A 60 -5.48 21.34 6.05
C TYR A 60 -5.20 21.77 4.60
N LEU A 61 -3.97 21.56 4.12
CA LEU A 61 -3.61 21.87 2.73
C LEU A 61 -4.42 21.04 1.74
N THR A 62 -4.63 19.76 2.03
CA THR A 62 -5.41 18.87 1.17
C THR A 62 -6.88 19.31 1.11
N ALA A 63 -7.48 19.65 2.24
CA ALA A 63 -8.85 20.17 2.28
C ALA A 63 -9.00 21.49 1.49
N THR A 64 -7.97 22.33 1.52
CA THR A 64 -7.92 23.58 0.75
C THR A 64 -7.78 23.33 -0.75
N LEU A 65 -6.98 22.34 -1.15
CA LEU A 65 -6.77 21.93 -2.54
C LEU A 65 -7.96 21.15 -3.14
N CYS A 66 -8.72 20.45 -2.30
CA CYS A 66 -9.74 19.47 -2.71
C CYS A 66 -11.11 19.74 -2.06
N PRO A 67 -11.79 20.87 -2.35
CA PRO A 67 -13.11 21.15 -1.79
C PRO A 67 -14.17 20.15 -2.29
N ASP A 68 -15.07 19.71 -1.40
CA ASP A 68 -15.98 18.57 -1.62
C ASP A 68 -16.91 18.60 -2.86
N PRO A 69 -17.35 19.74 -3.42
CA PRO A 69 -18.08 19.71 -4.70
C PRO A 69 -17.18 19.53 -5.94
N ALA A 70 -15.85 19.67 -5.82
CA ALA A 70 -14.92 19.70 -6.96
C ALA A 70 -14.26 18.35 -7.30
N THR A 71 -14.35 17.34 -6.42
CA THR A 71 -13.63 16.06 -6.56
C THR A 71 -14.53 14.89 -6.98
N GLN A 72 -15.27 15.03 -8.08
CA GLN A 72 -15.99 13.88 -8.66
C GLN A 72 -15.00 12.95 -9.39
N PRO A 73 -14.88 11.65 -9.00
CA PRO A 73 -13.88 10.75 -9.55
C PRO A 73 -14.13 10.37 -11.02
N HIS A 74 -15.34 10.61 -11.53
CA HIS A 74 -15.76 10.28 -12.90
C HIS A 74 -15.86 11.50 -13.82
N ARG A 75 -15.33 12.64 -13.39
CA ARG A 75 -15.32 13.84 -14.21
C ARG A 75 -14.40 13.65 -15.42
N THR A 76 -14.92 13.91 -16.63
CA THR A 76 -14.20 13.71 -17.89
C THR A 76 -13.95 15.01 -18.66
N ASP A 77 -14.51 16.14 -18.23
CA ASP A 77 -14.34 17.47 -18.83
C ASP A 77 -13.17 18.27 -18.22
N ASP A 78 -12.27 17.62 -17.46
CA ASP A 78 -11.16 18.25 -16.73
C ASP A 78 -9.80 18.21 -17.46
N HIS A 79 -9.81 17.95 -18.77
CA HIS A 79 -8.60 17.71 -19.55
C HIS A 79 -7.55 18.85 -19.47
N GLY A 80 -7.98 20.11 -19.30
CA GLY A 80 -7.10 21.27 -19.18
C GLY A 80 -6.52 21.54 -17.79
N LEU A 81 -6.89 20.74 -16.78
CA LEU A 81 -6.48 20.96 -15.38
C LEU A 81 -5.18 20.23 -14.98
N GLU A 82 -4.54 19.51 -15.90
CA GLU A 82 -3.24 18.81 -15.73
C GLU A 82 -3.09 18.06 -14.38
N ARG A 83 -2.41 18.67 -13.39
CA ARG A 83 -2.18 18.11 -12.04
C ARG A 83 -3.38 18.23 -11.09
N PHE A 84 -4.34 19.10 -11.39
CA PHE A 84 -5.56 19.34 -10.62
C PHE A 84 -6.78 18.58 -11.15
N LYS A 85 -6.56 17.60 -12.03
CA LYS A 85 -7.64 16.68 -12.47
C LYS A 85 -8.36 16.06 -11.27
N SER A 86 -9.67 15.95 -11.35
CA SER A 86 -10.52 15.53 -10.22
C SER A 86 -10.14 14.13 -9.74
N CYS A 87 -9.72 13.24 -10.64
CA CYS A 87 -9.23 11.91 -10.27
C CYS A 87 -7.94 11.93 -9.43
N ARG A 88 -7.04 12.89 -9.68
CA ARG A 88 -5.78 13.07 -8.93
C ARG A 88 -6.06 13.60 -7.53
N LEU A 89 -6.89 14.64 -7.46
CA LEU A 89 -7.30 15.29 -6.21
C LEU A 89 -8.09 14.33 -5.31
N TYR A 90 -9.02 13.56 -5.90
CA TYR A 90 -9.73 12.49 -5.18
C TYR A 90 -8.77 11.46 -4.59
N ARG A 91 -7.79 11.00 -5.36
CA ARG A 91 -6.79 10.03 -4.87
C ARG A 91 -5.91 10.62 -3.79
N LEU A 92 -5.47 11.88 -3.92
CA LEU A 92 -4.71 12.55 -2.88
C LEU A 92 -5.52 12.61 -1.58
N LYS A 93 -6.78 13.06 -1.67
CA LYS A 93 -7.71 13.13 -0.55
C LYS A 93 -7.90 11.76 0.12
N ALA A 94 -8.16 10.71 -0.65
CA ALA A 94 -8.30 9.36 -0.11
C ALA A 94 -7.03 8.85 0.60
N ASN A 95 -5.83 9.17 0.08
CA ASN A 95 -4.59 8.81 0.76
C ASN A 95 -4.42 9.58 2.08
N VAL A 96 -4.76 10.87 2.11
CA VAL A 96 -4.64 11.73 3.30
C VAL A 96 -5.65 11.39 4.38
N GLU A 97 -6.90 11.13 4.01
CA GLU A 97 -8.01 10.97 4.95
C GLU A 97 -8.24 9.53 5.40
N LEU A 98 -7.85 8.54 4.60
CA LEU A 98 -8.12 7.12 4.88
C LEU A 98 -6.85 6.30 5.02
N VAL A 99 -5.98 6.31 4.00
CA VAL A 99 -4.86 5.37 3.93
C VAL A 99 -3.75 5.74 4.90
N LEU A 100 -3.32 7.00 4.93
CA LEU A 100 -2.23 7.46 5.79
C LEU A 100 -2.61 7.32 7.28
N PRO A 101 -3.79 7.74 7.76
CA PRO A 101 -4.20 7.53 9.15
C PRO A 101 -4.18 6.05 9.54
N TRP A 102 -4.68 5.16 8.68
CA TRP A 102 -4.62 3.72 8.90
C TRP A 102 -3.17 3.23 9.08
N ARG A 103 -2.24 3.67 8.23
CA ARG A 103 -0.81 3.33 8.35
C ARG A 103 -0.18 3.87 9.62
N MET A 104 -0.53 5.10 10.03
CA MET A 104 -0.03 5.66 11.28
C MET A 104 -0.53 4.86 12.49
N CYS A 105 -1.79 4.42 12.50
CA CYS A 105 -2.31 3.53 13.52
C CYS A 105 -1.54 2.20 13.59
N GLU A 106 -1.25 1.57 12.45
CA GLU A 106 -0.45 0.33 12.41
C GLU A 106 0.96 0.54 13.00
N ILE A 107 1.61 1.67 12.69
CA ILE A 107 2.92 2.03 13.24
C ILE A 107 2.83 2.20 14.76
N PHE A 108 1.88 2.99 15.24
CA PHE A 108 1.74 3.29 16.67
C PHE A 108 1.36 2.06 17.49
N GLU A 109 0.50 1.19 16.96
CA GLU A 109 0.14 -0.06 17.63
C GLU A 109 1.34 -1.02 17.72
N ALA A 110 2.14 -1.13 16.65
CA ALA A 110 3.36 -1.93 16.68
C ALA A 110 4.41 -1.35 17.65
N ALA A 111 4.56 -0.01 17.65
CA ALA A 111 5.47 0.70 18.53
C ALA A 111 5.10 0.54 20.01
N ASP A 112 3.83 0.69 20.36
CA ASP A 112 3.33 0.53 21.73
C ASP A 112 3.61 -0.89 22.26
N LYS A 113 3.26 -1.91 21.49
CA LYS A 113 3.56 -3.33 21.83
C LYS A 113 5.06 -3.57 22.00
N LEU A 114 5.88 -2.98 21.15
CA LEU A 114 7.33 -3.08 21.23
C LEU A 114 7.85 -2.44 22.52
N ILE A 115 7.45 -1.20 22.82
CA ILE A 115 7.87 -0.46 24.03
C ILE A 115 7.44 -1.21 25.29
N GLN A 116 6.17 -1.63 25.39
CA GLN A 116 5.67 -2.39 26.54
C GLN A 116 6.49 -3.66 26.77
N LYS A 117 6.84 -4.39 25.71
CA LYS A 117 7.65 -5.60 25.84
C LYS A 117 9.05 -5.31 26.35
N MET A 118 9.63 -4.17 25.96
CA MET A 118 10.95 -3.75 26.40
C MET A 118 10.95 -3.26 27.86
N GLU A 119 9.89 -2.57 28.31
CA GLU A 119 9.73 -2.11 29.69
C GLU A 119 9.43 -3.24 30.68
N LEU A 120 8.66 -4.25 30.26
CA LEU A 120 8.28 -5.41 31.07
C LEU A 120 9.40 -6.47 31.18
N SER A 121 10.46 -6.36 30.38
CA SER A 121 11.61 -7.24 30.45
C SER A 121 12.56 -6.81 31.57
N SER A 122 12.18 -7.03 32.83
CA SER A 122 13.06 -6.81 34.01
C SER A 122 14.25 -7.78 34.06
N ALA A 123 14.25 -8.83 33.23
CA ALA A 123 15.41 -9.66 32.92
C ALA A 123 16.06 -9.20 31.61
N PRO A 124 17.38 -9.36 31.41
CA PRO A 124 17.99 -9.12 30.10
C PRO A 124 17.32 -10.04 29.06
N SER A 125 16.41 -9.47 28.26
CA SER A 125 15.75 -10.21 27.18
C SER A 125 16.83 -10.77 26.27
N ILE A 126 16.73 -12.04 25.90
CA ILE A 126 17.69 -12.66 24.99
C ILE A 126 17.54 -11.94 23.64
N PRO A 127 18.62 -11.37 23.07
CA PRO A 127 18.59 -10.84 21.71
C PRO A 127 18.04 -11.90 20.75
N GLY A 128 17.04 -11.54 19.95
CA GLY A 128 16.37 -12.49 19.05
C GLY A 128 15.24 -13.31 19.69
N SER A 129 14.51 -12.75 20.67
CA SER A 129 13.25 -13.39 21.06
C SER A 129 12.30 -13.38 19.85
N PRO A 130 11.65 -14.52 19.52
CA PRO A 130 10.79 -14.62 18.33
C PRO A 130 9.66 -13.59 18.32
N GLU A 131 9.22 -13.16 19.51
CA GLU A 131 8.16 -12.18 19.70
C GLU A 131 8.63 -10.75 19.41
N ILE A 132 9.82 -10.34 19.87
CA ILE A 132 10.38 -9.02 19.56
C ILE A 132 10.71 -8.93 18.06
N GLU A 133 11.27 -10.00 17.48
CA GLU A 133 11.54 -10.06 16.03
C GLU A 133 10.24 -9.94 15.20
N SER A 134 9.17 -10.59 15.65
CA SER A 134 7.85 -10.48 15.01
C SER A 134 7.30 -9.06 15.10
N LEU A 135 7.41 -8.40 16.26
CA LEU A 135 6.96 -7.02 16.45
C LEU A 135 7.79 -6.02 15.64
N ASP A 136 9.11 -6.17 15.61
CA ASP A 136 10.02 -5.35 14.80
C ASP A 136 9.70 -5.48 13.31
N LYS A 137 9.46 -6.72 12.83
CA LYS A 137 9.02 -6.98 11.46
C LYS A 137 7.65 -6.34 11.17
N SER A 138 6.72 -6.40 12.11
CA SER A 138 5.40 -5.75 11.97
C SER A 138 5.54 -4.24 11.85
N LEU A 139 6.37 -3.62 12.69
CA LEU A 139 6.68 -2.21 12.64
C LEU A 139 7.32 -1.83 11.28
N HIS A 140 8.29 -2.62 10.82
CA HIS A 140 8.94 -2.40 9.53
C HIS A 140 7.95 -2.44 8.37
N VAL A 141 7.04 -3.42 8.34
CA VAL A 141 5.99 -3.52 7.33
C VAL A 141 5.05 -2.31 7.35
N ALA A 142 4.65 -1.87 8.55
CA ALA A 142 3.79 -0.69 8.72
C ALA A 142 4.48 0.60 8.21
N VAL A 143 5.77 0.78 8.57
CA VAL A 143 6.60 1.91 8.11
C VAL A 143 6.74 1.90 6.59
N LEU A 144 7.06 0.76 5.97
CA LEU A 144 7.13 0.65 4.51
C LEU A 144 5.78 1.01 3.85
N GLY A 145 4.67 0.59 4.46
CA GLY A 145 3.32 0.95 4.01
C GLY A 145 3.03 2.45 4.07
N ALA A 146 3.46 3.13 5.13
CA ALA A 146 3.34 4.58 5.26
C ALA A 146 4.20 5.32 4.22
N LEU A 147 5.46 4.90 4.05
CA LEU A 147 6.37 5.49 3.05
C LEU A 147 5.87 5.31 1.61
N ASP A 148 5.31 4.16 1.27
CA ASP A 148 4.65 3.94 -0.03
C ASP A 148 3.42 4.85 -0.20
N THR A 149 2.67 5.10 0.88
CA THR A 149 1.53 6.02 0.86
C THR A 149 1.96 7.46 0.62
N ILE A 150 3.03 7.93 1.27
CA ILE A 150 3.63 9.26 1.03
C ILE A 150 4.09 9.39 -0.43
N LYS A 151 4.73 8.35 -0.96
CA LYS A 151 5.13 8.31 -2.38
C LYS A 151 3.92 8.37 -3.32
N LYS A 152 2.82 7.70 -2.99
CA LYS A 152 1.57 7.78 -3.75
C LYS A 152 0.96 9.18 -3.72
N MET A 153 0.97 9.84 -2.57
CA MET A 153 0.54 11.24 -2.43
C MET A 153 1.38 12.14 -3.32
N ALA A 154 2.71 11.98 -3.30
CA ALA A 154 3.63 12.72 -4.17
C ALA A 154 3.27 12.54 -5.66
N ASN A 155 3.11 11.27 -6.07
CA ASN A 155 2.77 10.90 -7.43
C ASN A 155 1.41 11.41 -7.91
N CYS A 156 0.43 11.63 -7.03
CA CYS A 156 -0.89 12.12 -7.45
C CYS A 156 -0.78 13.49 -8.16
N LEU A 157 0.16 14.33 -7.73
CA LEU A 157 0.30 15.70 -8.26
C LEU A 157 1.33 15.81 -9.37
N GLN A 158 2.36 14.95 -9.40
CA GLN A 158 3.49 15.09 -10.34
C GLN A 158 3.59 13.98 -11.39
N ALA A 159 3.07 12.78 -11.12
CA ALA A 159 3.28 11.65 -12.02
C ALA A 159 2.39 11.73 -13.26
N SER A 160 2.77 11.02 -14.32
CA SER A 160 1.90 10.85 -15.48
C SER A 160 0.66 10.03 -15.12
N GLU A 161 -0.43 10.21 -15.87
CA GLU A 161 -1.66 9.43 -15.66
C GLU A 161 -1.42 7.93 -15.81
N LEU A 162 -0.45 7.55 -16.66
CA LEU A 162 -0.05 6.17 -16.84
C LEU A 162 0.61 5.60 -15.58
N VAL A 163 1.49 6.35 -14.91
CA VAL A 163 2.11 5.91 -13.64
C VAL A 163 1.03 5.74 -12.56
N ILE A 164 0.07 6.66 -12.51
CA ILE A 164 -1.09 6.59 -11.61
C ILE A 164 -1.93 5.34 -11.89
N ALA A 165 -2.25 5.06 -13.15
CA ALA A 165 -3.03 3.90 -13.55
C ALA A 165 -2.29 2.59 -13.28
N GLN A 166 -0.99 2.53 -13.54
CA GLN A 166 -0.17 1.35 -13.26
C GLN A 166 -0.13 0.99 -11.77
N ASP A 167 -0.13 1.99 -10.88
CA ASP A 167 -0.22 1.77 -9.43
C ASP A 167 -1.57 1.15 -9.04
N LEU A 168 -2.67 1.66 -9.59
CA LEU A 168 -4.02 1.09 -9.38
C LEU A 168 -4.12 -0.35 -9.89
N TRP A 169 -3.49 -0.65 -11.01
CA TRP A 169 -3.52 -1.99 -11.60
C TRP A 169 -2.71 -3.02 -10.82
N LYS A 170 -1.88 -2.65 -9.84
CA LYS A 170 -1.05 -3.62 -9.08
C LYS A 170 -1.90 -4.71 -8.42
N SER A 171 -3.00 -4.33 -7.77
CA SER A 171 -3.92 -5.28 -7.12
C SER A 171 -4.62 -6.17 -8.15
N SER A 172 -5.12 -5.59 -9.24
CA SER A 172 -5.76 -6.31 -10.33
C SER A 172 -4.78 -7.30 -11.01
N ARG A 173 -3.51 -6.92 -11.16
CA ARG A 173 -2.46 -7.80 -11.70
C ARG A 173 -2.22 -9.01 -10.81
N LEU A 174 -2.08 -8.80 -9.51
CA LEU A 174 -1.93 -9.89 -8.54
C LEU A 174 -3.16 -10.81 -8.57
N ALA A 175 -4.36 -10.24 -8.62
CA ALA A 175 -5.60 -11.02 -8.73
C ALA A 175 -5.66 -11.86 -10.02
N ILE A 176 -5.28 -11.28 -11.16
CA ILE A 176 -5.19 -11.99 -12.45
C ILE A 176 -4.17 -13.12 -12.39
N GLU A 177 -3.00 -12.90 -11.78
CA GLU A 177 -1.95 -13.91 -11.64
C GLU A 177 -2.40 -15.06 -10.74
N ASN A 178 -3.00 -14.76 -9.59
CA ASN A 178 -3.52 -15.76 -8.66
C ASN A 178 -4.65 -16.58 -9.29
N GLN A 179 -5.60 -15.93 -9.97
CA GLN A 179 -6.70 -16.62 -10.65
C GLN A 179 -6.19 -17.50 -11.79
N LEU A 180 -5.22 -17.02 -12.59
CA LEU A 180 -4.60 -17.81 -13.64
C LEU A 180 -3.93 -19.07 -13.08
N GLN A 181 -3.18 -18.92 -11.98
CA GLN A 181 -2.50 -20.03 -11.32
C GLN A 181 -3.50 -21.06 -10.79
N SER A 182 -4.55 -20.59 -10.09
CA SER A 182 -5.62 -21.45 -9.58
C SER A 182 -6.35 -22.22 -10.70
N ILE A 183 -6.63 -21.57 -11.84
CA ILE A 183 -7.25 -22.24 -12.99
C ILE A 183 -6.34 -23.36 -13.53
N ILE A 184 -5.03 -23.11 -13.63
CA ILE A 184 -4.07 -24.12 -14.13
C ILE A 184 -3.99 -25.31 -13.17
N GLU A 185 -3.89 -25.07 -11.87
CA GLU A 185 -3.82 -26.11 -10.84
C GLU A 185 -5.09 -26.96 -10.82
N ASN A 186 -6.26 -26.33 -10.84
CA ASN A 186 -7.55 -27.03 -10.88
C ASN A 186 -7.72 -27.87 -12.15
N LEU A 187 -7.26 -27.37 -13.31
CA LEU A 187 -7.29 -28.15 -14.55
C LEU A 187 -6.37 -29.36 -14.48
N ASN A 188 -5.17 -29.23 -13.92
CA ASN A 188 -4.24 -30.35 -13.72
C ASN A 188 -4.81 -31.39 -12.75
N LEU A 189 -5.37 -30.97 -11.61
CA LEU A 189 -6.04 -31.85 -10.64
C LEU A 189 -7.23 -32.57 -11.25
N SER A 190 -8.04 -31.89 -12.07
CA SER A 190 -9.17 -32.50 -12.78
C SER A 190 -8.73 -33.56 -13.79
N MET A 191 -7.55 -33.41 -14.39
CA MET A 191 -6.96 -34.39 -15.30
C MET A 191 -6.51 -35.64 -14.54
N ILE A 192 -5.90 -35.46 -13.37
CA ILE A 192 -5.46 -36.55 -12.47
C ILE A 192 -6.67 -37.31 -11.91
N ASN A 193 -7.70 -36.59 -11.42
CA ASN A 193 -8.90 -37.22 -10.86
C ASN A 193 -9.74 -37.98 -11.91
N ARG A 194 -9.67 -37.59 -13.18
CA ARG A 194 -10.31 -38.34 -14.29
C ARG A 194 -9.64 -39.69 -14.57
N LEU A 195 -8.41 -39.92 -14.11
CA LEU A 195 -7.71 -41.20 -14.24
C LEU A 195 -8.10 -42.22 -13.15
N ASN A 196 -8.74 -41.76 -12.06
CA ASN A 196 -9.25 -42.60 -10.98
C ASN A 196 -10.78 -42.68 -11.08
N LEU A 197 -11.28 -43.77 -11.68
CA LEU A 197 -12.69 -43.95 -11.97
C LEU A 197 -13.41 -44.64 -10.81
N GLU A 198 -14.44 -44.00 -10.24
CA GLU A 198 -15.73 -44.59 -9.81
C GLU A 198 -16.51 -43.65 -8.86
N GLN A 199 -17.11 -42.55 -9.37
CA GLN A 199 -18.27 -41.91 -8.69
C GLN A 199 -19.05 -40.86 -9.51
N ALA A 200 -18.86 -40.76 -10.83
CA ALA A 200 -19.15 -39.51 -11.55
C ALA A 200 -20.13 -39.67 -12.73
N LEU A 201 -21.43 -39.52 -12.49
CA LEU A 201 -22.39 -39.27 -13.59
C LEU A 201 -23.13 -37.93 -13.47
N LYS A 202 -23.51 -37.48 -12.26
CA LYS A 202 -24.12 -36.15 -12.07
C LYS A 202 -23.08 -35.03 -11.84
N GLU A 203 -22.04 -35.30 -11.06
CA GLU A 203 -20.88 -34.40 -10.88
C GLU A 203 -20.06 -34.23 -12.18
N LYS A 204 -20.13 -35.22 -13.08
CA LYS A 204 -19.39 -35.24 -14.34
C LYS A 204 -19.83 -34.14 -15.31
N PHE A 205 -21.13 -33.85 -15.41
CA PHE A 205 -21.65 -32.82 -16.33
C PHE A 205 -21.38 -31.39 -15.83
N LEU A 206 -21.58 -31.14 -14.54
CA LEU A 206 -21.21 -29.86 -13.91
C LEU A 206 -19.68 -29.67 -13.96
N GLY A 207 -18.90 -30.70 -13.62
CA GLY A 207 -17.44 -30.67 -13.68
C GLY A 207 -16.90 -30.48 -15.10
N GLN A 208 -17.48 -31.13 -16.11
CA GLN A 208 -17.04 -31.00 -17.51
C GLN A 208 -17.34 -29.62 -18.09
N SER A 209 -18.50 -29.03 -17.77
CA SER A 209 -18.86 -27.68 -18.20
C SER A 209 -17.95 -26.63 -17.53
N VAL A 210 -17.66 -26.79 -16.23
CA VAL A 210 -16.72 -25.92 -15.49
C VAL A 210 -15.29 -26.06 -16.03
N ILE A 211 -14.84 -27.28 -16.37
CA ILE A 211 -13.53 -27.51 -17.01
C ILE A 211 -13.46 -26.86 -18.39
N GLN A 212 -14.53 -26.96 -19.19
CA GLN A 212 -14.59 -26.30 -20.50
C GLN A 212 -14.54 -24.78 -20.36
N LEU A 213 -15.32 -24.21 -19.43
CA LEU A 213 -15.29 -22.78 -19.13
C LEU A 213 -13.88 -22.33 -18.70
N ALA A 214 -13.25 -23.05 -17.78
CA ALA A 214 -11.88 -22.77 -17.32
C ALA A 214 -10.87 -22.78 -18.48
N LYS A 215 -11.00 -23.72 -19.42
CA LYS A 215 -10.18 -23.76 -20.65
C LYS A 215 -10.43 -22.56 -21.57
N LEU A 216 -11.67 -22.11 -21.69
CA LEU A 216 -12.03 -20.93 -22.50
C LEU A 216 -11.62 -19.60 -21.85
N THR A 217 -11.55 -19.54 -20.52
CA THR A 217 -11.09 -18.34 -19.80
C THR A 217 -9.57 -18.22 -19.72
N LEU A 218 -8.82 -19.33 -19.84
CA LEU A 218 -7.35 -19.33 -19.83
C LEU A 218 -6.73 -18.29 -20.79
N PRO A 219 -7.14 -18.20 -22.08
CA PRO A 219 -6.66 -17.17 -22.98
C PRO A 219 -6.95 -15.75 -22.49
N ILE A 220 -8.12 -15.49 -21.91
CA ILE A 220 -8.51 -14.17 -21.39
C ILE A 220 -7.57 -13.73 -20.25
N PHE A 221 -7.30 -14.62 -19.28
CA PHE A 221 -6.37 -14.32 -18.19
C PHE A 221 -4.93 -14.15 -18.68
N LYS A 222 -4.49 -15.00 -19.63
CA LYS A 222 -3.14 -14.87 -20.24
C LYS A 222 -2.98 -13.55 -21.00
N LEU A 223 -3.97 -13.18 -21.81
CA LEU A 223 -3.98 -11.92 -22.55
C LEU A 223 -4.04 -10.72 -21.60
N SER A 224 -4.86 -10.78 -20.55
CA SER A 224 -4.93 -9.72 -19.53
C SER A 224 -3.57 -9.54 -18.84
N LYS A 225 -2.92 -10.65 -18.42
CA LYS A 225 -1.56 -10.61 -17.85
C LYS A 225 -0.55 -9.99 -18.83
N ILE A 226 -0.59 -10.36 -20.11
CA ILE A 226 0.30 -9.79 -21.14
C ILE A 226 0.00 -8.30 -21.35
N PHE A 227 -1.26 -7.91 -21.42
CA PHE A 227 -1.68 -6.52 -21.58
C PHE A 227 -1.12 -5.65 -20.44
N PHE A 228 -1.44 -5.98 -19.19
CA PHE A 228 -0.98 -5.21 -18.04
C PHE A 228 0.55 -5.20 -17.92
N SER A 229 1.24 -6.31 -18.23
CA SER A 229 2.70 -6.35 -18.21
C SER A 229 3.36 -5.55 -19.33
N LYS A 230 2.79 -5.52 -20.54
CA LYS A 230 3.35 -4.75 -21.68
C LYS A 230 3.07 -3.26 -21.56
N VAL A 231 1.86 -2.86 -21.17
CA VAL A 231 1.50 -1.46 -20.95
C VAL A 231 2.29 -0.88 -19.77
N SER A 232 2.55 -1.70 -18.74
CA SER A 232 3.41 -1.31 -17.62
C SER A 232 4.87 -1.07 -18.01
N LYS A 233 5.41 -1.81 -18.99
CA LYS A 233 6.82 -1.70 -19.43
C LYS A 233 7.04 -0.64 -20.51
N ARG A 234 6.09 -0.44 -21.42
CA ARG A 234 6.26 0.48 -22.57
C ARG A 234 6.02 1.95 -22.23
N GLY A 235 5.38 2.25 -21.10
CA GLY A 235 5.25 3.62 -20.58
C GLY A 235 6.56 4.26 -20.12
N LEU A 236 7.63 3.47 -19.93
CA LEU A 236 8.95 3.91 -19.47
C LEU A 236 9.96 4.06 -20.62
N ALA A 237 9.59 3.69 -21.86
CA ALA A 237 10.50 3.67 -23.01
C ALA A 237 10.21 4.78 -24.04
N LEU A 238 9.27 5.70 -23.74
CA LEU A 238 8.87 6.81 -24.61
C LEU A 238 8.82 8.16 -23.87
N LEU A 239 9.57 8.29 -22.78
CA LEU A 239 9.99 9.56 -22.16
C LEU A 239 11.51 9.52 -22.04
#